data_AF-A0A6I2UFB2-F1
#
_entry.id   AF-A0A6I2UFB2-F1
#
_cell.length_a   1.000
_cell.length_b   1.000
_cell.length_c   1.000
_cell.angle_alpha   90.00
_cell.angle_beta   90.00
_cell.angle_gamma   90.00
#
_symmetry.space_group_name_H-M   'P 1'
#
loop_
_entity.id
_entity.type
_entity.pdbx_description
1 polymer ?
#
loop_
_entity_poly.entity_id
_entity_poly.type
_entity_poly.pdbx_seq_one_letter_code
_entity_poly.pdbx_strand_id
1 'polypeptide(L)' 'MANMKIANIKSTRICAFCRNWYDPANAAIVPKAPQAGFFEYNHNARNKCMLTGLDQLSWASCGKFSCKF' A
#
# COMPACT_ATOMS: atom_id res chain seq x y z
N MET A 1 -9.46 -9.11 13.49
CA MET A 1 -10.14 -8.96 12.19
C MET A 1 -9.31 -8.00 11.34
N ALA A 2 -9.02 -8.32 10.08
CA ALA A 2 -8.24 -7.42 9.24
C ALA A 2 -9.09 -6.20 8.84
N ASN A 3 -8.60 -4.98 9.07
CA ASN A 3 -9.31 -3.74 8.77
C ASN A 3 -9.04 -3.35 7.31
N MET A 4 -9.89 -3.81 6.39
CA MET A 4 -9.74 -3.52 4.96
C MET A 4 -10.33 -2.15 4.60
N LYS A 5 -9.60 -1.37 3.81
CA LYS A 5 -10.03 -0.08 3.28
C LYS A 5 -9.85 -0.06 1.77
N ILE A 6 -10.78 0.58 1.06
CA ILE A 6 -10.71 0.76 -0.39
C ILE A 6 -10.01 2.09 -0.69
N ALA A 7 -9.07 2.09 -1.63
CA ALA A 7 -8.46 3.30 -2.16
C ALA A 7 -8.21 3.16 -3.67
N ASN A 8 -8.17 4.30 -4.36
CA ASN A 8 -7.81 4.34 -5.77
C ASN A 8 -6.30 4.56 -5.91
N ILE A 9 -5.62 3.60 -6.53
CA ILE A 9 -4.16 3.60 -6.63
C ILE A 9 -3.61 4.76 -7.47
N LYS A 10 -4.40 5.28 -8.42
CA LYS A 10 -3.99 6.38 -9.29
C LYS A 10 -3.98 7.72 -8.55
N SER A 11 -4.81 7.88 -7.52
CA SER A 11 -4.95 9.12 -6.75
C SER A 11 -4.31 9.06 -5.35
N THR A 12 -3.98 7.87 -4.84
CA THR A 12 -3.56 7.67 -3.45
C THR A 12 -2.07 7.33 -3.35
N ARG A 13 -1.31 8.13 -2.60
CA ARG A 13 0.15 7.98 -2.40
C ARG A 13 0.49 7.41 -1.01
N ILE A 14 0.03 6.20 -0.73
CA ILE A 14 0.24 5.51 0.56
C ILE A 14 1.25 4.38 0.45
N CYS A 15 1.87 4.01 1.57
CA CYS A 15 2.89 2.96 1.65
C CYS A 15 2.40 1.62 1.09
N ALA A 16 1.14 1.24 1.31
CA ALA A 16 0.57 0.03 0.74
C ALA A 16 0.86 -0.08 -0.77
N PHE A 17 0.68 1.00 -1.52
CA PHE A 17 0.86 1.04 -2.98
C PHE A 17 2.27 1.46 -3.43
N CYS A 18 3.20 1.66 -2.48
CA CYS A 18 4.55 2.12 -2.77
C CYS A 18 5.49 0.93 -3.03
N ARG A 19 6.36 1.03 -4.05
CA ARG A 19 7.43 0.04 -4.34
C ARG A 19 8.41 -0.13 -3.19
N ASN A 20 8.60 0.93 -2.39
CA ASN A 20 9.55 0.94 -1.29
C ASN A 20 9.00 0.28 -0.03
N TRP A 21 7.71 -0.05 0.03
CA TRP A 21 7.12 -0.75 1.17
C TRP A 21 7.20 -2.25 0.94
N TYR A 22 7.96 -2.95 1.78
CA TYR A 22 8.40 -4.33 1.56
C TYR A 22 7.26 -5.33 1.81
N ASP A 23 6.37 -5.47 0.84
CA ASP A 23 5.31 -6.48 0.76
C ASP A 23 5.44 -7.26 -0.56
N PRO A 24 6.45 -8.15 -0.69
CA PRO A 24 6.77 -8.81 -1.97
C PRO A 24 5.65 -9.71 -2.48
N ALA A 25 4.84 -10.28 -1.57
CA ALA A 25 3.68 -11.11 -1.93
C ALA A 25 2.40 -10.29 -2.17
N ASN A 26 2.45 -8.97 -1.99
CA ASN A 26 1.27 -8.09 -1.97
C ASN A 26 0.18 -8.60 -1.01
N ALA A 27 0.55 -9.24 0.10
CA ALA A 27 -0.38 -9.89 1.02
C ALA A 27 -1.32 -8.90 1.72
N ALA A 28 -0.94 -7.62 1.76
CA ALA A 28 -1.76 -6.56 2.35
C ALA A 28 -2.77 -5.95 1.36
N ILE A 29 -2.83 -6.38 0.09
CA ILE A 29 -3.62 -5.73 -0.96
C ILE A 29 -4.46 -6.75 -1.72
N VAL A 30 -5.70 -6.38 -2.04
CA VAL A 30 -6.62 -7.21 -2.83
C VAL A 30 -7.20 -6.36 -3.96
N PRO A 31 -7.11 -6.80 -5.24
CA PRO A 31 -7.78 -6.12 -6.33
C PRO A 31 -9.30 -6.19 -6.17
N LYS A 32 -10.00 -5.07 -6.37
CA LYS A 32 -11.47 -5.02 -6.35
C LYS A 32 -12.06 -4.60 -7.69
N ALA A 33 -11.61 -3.48 -8.23
CA ALA A 33 -11.88 -3.07 -9.60
C ALA A 33 -10.59 -2.49 -10.22
N PRO A 34 -9.60 -3.36 -10.52
CA PRO A 34 -8.26 -2.92 -10.94
C PRO A 34 -8.29 -2.09 -12.24
N GLN A 35 -9.18 -2.41 -13.18
CA GLN A 35 -9.42 -1.60 -14.39
C GLN A 35 -9.78 -0.14 -14.09
N ALA A 36 -10.53 0.11 -13.00
CA ALA A 36 -10.86 1.44 -12.51
C ALA A 36 -9.84 1.98 -11.48
N GLY A 37 -8.82 1.19 -11.13
CA GLY A 37 -7.77 1.55 -10.16
C GLY A 37 -8.15 1.32 -8.69
N PHE A 38 -9.25 0.63 -8.38
CA PHE A 38 -9.66 0.40 -6.99
C PHE A 38 -9.10 -0.90 -6.42
N PHE A 39 -8.44 -0.77 -5.27
CA PHE A 39 -7.86 -1.86 -4.50
C PHE A 39 -8.28 -1.73 -3.03
N GLU A 40 -8.48 -2.87 -2.39
CA GLU A 40 -8.52 -2.97 -0.94
C GLU A 40 -7.10 -3.12 -0.39
N TYR A 41 -6.86 -2.54 0.77
CA TYR A 41 -5.64 -2.76 1.52
C TYR A 41 -5.93 -2.93 3.01
N ASN A 42 -5.12 -3.74 3.69
CA ASN A 42 -5.18 -3.89 5.15
C ASN A 42 -4.62 -2.64 5.82
N HIS A 43 -5.49 -1.82 6.39
CA HIS A 43 -5.14 -0.56 7.05
C HIS A 43 -4.20 -0.76 8.25
N ASN A 44 -4.25 -1.91 8.92
CA ASN A 44 -3.38 -2.17 10.07
C ASN A 44 -2.09 -2.90 9.67
N ALA A 45 -1.89 -3.20 8.38
CA ALA A 45 -0.66 -3.84 7.92
C ALA A 45 0.55 -2.92 8.11
N ARG A 46 1.67 -3.51 8.51
CA ARG A 46 2.93 -2.83 8.73
C ARG A 46 4.05 -3.62 8.07
N ASN A 47 4.89 -2.94 7.30
CA ASN A 47 6.07 -3.52 6.68
C ASN A 47 7.22 -2.50 6.65
N LYS A 48 8.43 -3.01 6.45
CA LYS A 48 9.64 -2.21 6.34
C LYS A 48 9.63 -1.33 5.09
N CYS A 49 10.02 -0.06 5.24
CA CYS A 49 10.37 0.80 4.12
C CYS A 49 11.82 0.54 3.70
N MET A 50 12.06 0.16 2.45
CA MET A 50 13.39 -0.15 1.93
C MET A 50 14.31 1.07 1.79
N LEU A 51 13.74 2.29 1.75
CA LEU A 51 14.54 3.53 1.68
C LEU A 51 15.05 3.99 3.04
N THR A 52 14.23 3.84 4.09
CA THR A 52 14.55 4.36 5.43
C THR A 52 14.91 3.26 6.44
N GLY A 53 14.64 2.00 6.12
CA GLY A 53 14.81 0.85 7.01
C GLY A 53 13.75 0.71 8.11
N LEU A 54 12.85 1.70 8.26
CA LEU A 54 11.85 1.77 9.32
C LEU A 54 10.53 1.10 8.92
N ASP A 55 9.82 0.54 9.90
CA ASP A 55 8.50 -0.07 9.70
C ASP A 55 7.40 0.98 9.58
N GLN A 56 6.72 0.99 8.42
CA GLN A 56 5.66 1.92 8.07
C GLN A 56 4.31 1.22 8.01
N LEU A 57 3.25 1.92 8.44
CA LEU A 57 1.88 1.49 8.26
C LEU A 57 1.46 1.59 6.80
N SER A 58 0.54 0.74 6.37
CA SER A 58 0.07 0.68 4.99
C SER A 58 -0.57 1.99 4.50
N TRP A 59 -1.28 2.71 5.37
CA TRP A 59 -1.91 4.00 5.05
C TRP A 59 -0.98 5.21 5.16
N ALA A 60 0.26 5.03 5.64
CA ALA A 60 1.19 6.15 5.79
C ALA A 60 1.46 6.80 4.44
N SER A 61 1.42 8.12 4.38
CA SER A 61 1.75 8.87 3.16
C SER A 61 3.27 8.83 2.91
N CYS A 62 3.67 8.80 1.65
CA CYS A 62 5.09 8.73 1.27
C CYS A 62 5.49 9.92 0.38
N GLY A 63 6.44 10.74 0.84
CA GLY A 63 6.98 11.86 0.05
C GLY A 63 7.89 11.41 -1.11
N LYS A 64 8.42 10.18 -1.05
CA LYS A 64 9.20 9.52 -2.11
C LYS A 64 8.40 8.39 -2.76
N PHE A 65 7.09 8.58 -2.87
CA PHE A 65 6.17 7.55 -3.37
C PHE A 65 6.51 7.17 -4.82
N SER A 66 6.61 5.87 -5.07
CA SER A 66 6.63 5.30 -6.40
C SER A 66 5.59 4.19 -6.44
N CYS A 67 4.60 4.31 -7.32
CA CYS A 67 3.52 3.33 -7.46
C CYS A 67 4.07 1.96 -7.86
N LYS A 68 3.64 0.87 -7.22
CA LYS A 68 4.07 -0.49 -7.57
C LYS A 68 3.25 -1.18 -8.67
N PHE A 69 2.07 -0.66 -8.99
CA PHE A 69 1.19 -1.15 -10.06
C PHE A 69 1.10 -0.16 -11.20
#